data_AF-A0A2R6J4P8-F1
#
_entry.id   AF-A0A2R6J4P8-F1
#
_cell.length_a   1.000
_cell.length_b   1.000
_cell.length_c   1.000
_cell.angle_alpha   90.00
_cell.angle_beta   90.00
_cell.angle_gamma   90.00
#
_symmetry.space_group_name_H-M   'P 1'
#
loop_
_entity.id
_entity.type
_entity.pdbx_description
1 polymer ?
#
loop_
_entity_poly.entity_id
_entity_poly.type
_entity_poly.pdbx_seq_one_letter_code
_entity_poly.pdbx_strand_id
1 'polypeptide(L)' 'MHGEAMQVKCRIQGGENRGRIITRNCLGPVREGDVLQLRETAREADAIGGR' A
#
# COMPACT_ATOMS: atom_id res chain seq x y z
N MET A 1 -9.82 -6.30 -11.78
CA MET A 1 -10.09 -5.74 -10.44
C MET A 1 -11.24 -4.73 -10.62
N HIS A 2 -12.44 -5.02 -10.13
CA HIS A 2 -13.65 -4.23 -10.40
C HIS A 2 -13.73 -2.94 -9.56
N GLY A 3 -12.61 -2.21 -9.39
CA GLY A 3 -12.55 -1.00 -8.56
C GLY A 3 -12.66 -1.23 -7.05
N GLU A 4 -12.66 -2.48 -6.59
CA GLU A 4 -12.82 -2.83 -5.17
C GLU A 4 -11.61 -2.49 -4.30
N ALA A 5 -10.43 -2.38 -4.90
CA ALA A 5 -9.22 -2.01 -4.19
C ALA A 5 -8.76 -0.61 -4.57
N MET A 6 -8.39 0.15 -3.55
CA MET A 6 -7.78 1.46 -3.68
C MET A 6 -6.26 1.31 -3.59
N GLN A 7 -5.55 1.88 -4.57
CA GLN A 7 -4.10 1.93 -4.53
C GLN A 7 -3.65 3.07 -3.61
N VAL A 8 -2.78 2.76 -2.66
CA VAL A 8 -2.24 3.70 -1.67
C VAL A 8 -0.72 3.63 -1.64
N LYS A 9 -0.09 4.75 -1.29
CA LYS A 9 1.32 4.81 -0.94
C LYS A 9 1.43 4.90 0.58
N CYS A 10 2.21 4.02 1.18
CA CYS A 10 2.43 4.02 2.62
C CYS A 10 3.93 4.02 2.95
N ARG A 11 4.29 4.66 4.08
CA ARG A 11 5.64 4.66 4.61
C ARG A 11 5.78 3.54 5.64
N ILE A 12 6.81 2.72 5.49
CA ILE A 12 7.12 1.66 6.45
C ILE A 12 7.65 2.28 7.75
N GLN A 13 6.99 2.01 8.87
CA GLN A 13 7.33 2.61 10.17
C GLN A 13 8.31 1.77 11.02
N GLY A 14 8.56 0.51 10.68
CA GLY A 14 9.40 -0.39 11.47
C GLY A 14 10.09 -1.49 10.66
N GLY A 15 10.96 -2.26 11.33
CA GLY A 15 11.77 -3.31 10.71
C GLY A 15 12.93 -2.77 9.88
N GLU A 16 13.57 -3.66 9.11
CA GLU A 16 14.74 -3.37 8.28
C GLU A 16 14.46 -2.32 7.21
N ASN A 17 13.25 -2.33 6.62
CA ASN A 17 12.86 -1.44 5.52
C ASN A 17 12.23 -0.11 6.00
N ARG A 18 12.46 0.30 7.26
CA ARG A 18 11.88 1.52 7.83
C ARG A 18 12.21 2.75 6.98
N GLY A 19 11.21 3.60 6.75
CA GLY A 19 11.31 4.85 6.01
C GLY A 19 11.03 4.72 4.51
N ARG A 20 11.13 3.51 3.93
CA ARG A 20 10.78 3.26 2.53
C ARG A 20 9.28 3.48 2.28
N ILE A 21 8.96 4.05 1.12
CA ILE A 21 7.59 4.22 0.65
C ILE A 21 7.31 3.12 -0.35
N ILE A 22 6.20 2.41 -0.18
CA ILE A 22 5.77 1.34 -1.08
C ILE A 22 4.33 1.54 -1.52
N THR A 23 3.99 0.99 -2.68
CA THR A 23 2.63 1.01 -3.21
C THR A 23 1.88 -0.26 -2.83
N ARG A 24 0.68 -0.15 -2.27
CA ARG A 24 -0.17 -1.28 -1.87
C ARG A 24 -1.61 -1.08 -2.31
N ASN A 25 -2.33 -2.19 -2.46
CA ASN A 25 -3.77 -2.20 -2.68
C ASN A 25 -4.48 -2.48 -1.34
N CYS A 26 -5.43 -1.63 -0.99
CA CYS A 26 -6.28 -1.77 0.20
C CYS A 26 -7.73 -1.93 -0.23
N LEU A 27 -8.46 -2.83 0.43
CA LEU A 27 -9.90 -2.96 0.25
C LEU A 27 -10.62 -2.00 1.19
N GLY A 28 -11.60 -1.28 0.66
CA GLY A 28 -12.38 -0.30 1.42
C GLY A 28 -11.70 1.08 1.56
N PRO A 29 -12.38 2.02 2.24
CA PRO A 29 -11.88 3.38 2.40
C PRO A 29 -10.67 3.40 3.35
N VAL A 30 -9.62 4.09 2.91
CA VAL A 30 -8.41 4.38 3.69
C VAL A 30 -8.11 5.87 3.55
N ARG A 31 -7.54 6.49 4.58
CA ARG A 31 -7.21 7.92 4.61
C ARG A 31 -5.74 8.12 4.96
N GLU A 32 -5.23 9.31 4.64
CA GLU A 32 -3.90 9.70 5.11
C GLU A 32 -3.85 9.68 6.64
N GLY A 33 -2.80 9.07 7.19
CA GLY A 33 -2.63 8.88 8.63
C GLY A 33 -3.08 7.51 9.15
N ASP A 34 -3.86 6.75 8.40
CA ASP A 34 -4.20 5.38 8.76
C ASP A 34 -2.95 4.48 8.80
N VAL A 35 -2.92 3.55 9.73
CA VAL A 35 -1.80 2.60 9.90
C VAL A 35 -2.22 1.24 9.36
N LEU A 36 -1.44 0.75 8.39
CA LEU A 36 -1.66 -0.55 7.75
C LEU A 36 -0.65 -1.56 8.27
N GLN A 37 -1.13 -2.75 8.67
CA GLN A 37 -0.24 -3.87 8.94
C GLN A 37 0.16 -4.55 7.63
N LEU A 38 1.45 -4.56 7.35
CA LEU A 38 2.03 -5.21 6.17
C LEU A 38 2.47 -6.63 6.53
N ARG A 39 2.06 -7.64 5.75
CA ARG A 39 2.57 -9.02 5.89
C ARG A 39 4.02 -9.15 5.44
N GLU A 40 4.39 -8.38 4.42
CA GLU A 40 5.73 -8.32 3.84
C GLU A 40 5.93 -6.95 3.17
N THR A 41 7.19 -6.57 2.96
CA THR A 41 7.61 -5.26 2.44
C THR A 41 8.46 -5.35 1.17
N ALA A 42 8.60 -6.54 0.60
CA ALA A 42 9.43 -6.81 -0.57
C ALA A 42 8.71 -6.47 -1.88
N ARG A 43 7.38 -6.64 -1.94
CA ARG A 43 6.57 -6.40 -3.15
C ARG A 43 5.74 -5.12 -3.10
N GLU A 44 5.61 -4.52 -4.27
CA GLU A 44 4.75 -3.36 -4.52
C GLU A 44 3.63 -3.73 -5.48
N ALA A 45 2.49 -3.06 -5.35
CA ALA A 45 1.36 -3.27 -6.24
C ALA A 45 1.58 -2.55 -7.57
N ASP A 46 1.30 -3.25 -8.68
CA ASP A 46 1.25 -2.65 -10.01
C ASP A 46 0.15 -1.58 -10.09
N ALA A 47 0.33 -0.63 -11.00
CA ALA A 47 -0.62 0.45 -11.25
C ALA A 47 -2.02 -0.12 -11.61
N ILE A 48 -3.03 0.26 -10.83
CA ILE A 48 -4.42 -0.09 -11.17
C ILE A 48 -4.86 0.82 -12.33
N GLY A 49 -5.34 0.22 -13.42
CA GLY A 49 -5.91 0.97 -14.55
C GLY A 49 -4.88 1.56 -15.51
N GLY A 50 -3.66 1.03 -15.54
CA GLY A 50 -2.72 1.32 -16.62
C GLY A 50 -3.34 0.98 -17.99
N ARG A 51 -3.15 1.88 -18.95
CA ARG A 51 -3.35 1.60 -20.37
C ARG A 51 -2.49 0.41 -20.82
#